data_AF-A0A351T7X6-F1
#
_entry.id   AF-A0A351T7X6-F1
#
_cell.length_a   1.000
_cell.length_b   1.000
_cell.length_c   1.000
_cell.angle_alpha   90.00
_cell.angle_beta   90.00
_cell.angle_gamma   90.00
#
_symmetry.space_group_name_H-M   'P 1'
#
loop_
_entity.id
_entity.type
_entity.pdbx_description
1 polymer ?
#
loop_
_entity_poly.entity_id
_entity_poly.type
_entity_poly.pdbx_seq_one_letter_code
_entity_poly.pdbx_strand_id
1 'polypeptide(L)'
;LVILTVLAQLGMPWIMRALAPGFADDPDKFADSILFARIMFPYLLFVSLVALYGGILNSLYKFAVPAFAPVLLNIILIVALALIIPIRGAAGQTLSFSVAIAGVAQFLLLAYAAHRRGIRLRLPLPRLSEDVKRMLVLAVPGAIAGGIAQLNLFIGNIIASLQDSAISYLYYADRLYQLPLGVVGTAIGIVLLPDLSRRLRAGDGAGAHDSQNRAIEFAMLLCLPATVALLVIPGTIVDILFTRGAFSAQDANATAMAVAAFAIGLPGYIAIKLLTPAYFAREDTLTPLKFATAGVALNIALSIALFFVIGFVGIALATSAAAWLNAALLAQRLRRNGQIRLDQRNKTRLPRILGSAIGLGAALWAGNWLLAPWLGNSVEAIRIAALALLVSGGGAVYFACAILSGGLTLADLRKAFRRG
;
A
#
# COMPACT_ATOMS: atom_id res chain seq x y z
N LEU A 1 -10.05 25.86 -0.92
CA LEU A 1 -10.34 24.59 -1.62
C LEU A 1 -11.22 24.81 -2.85
N VAL A 2 -12.42 25.39 -2.75
CA VAL A 2 -13.27 25.65 -3.93
C VAL A 2 -12.55 26.44 -5.03
N ILE A 3 -11.88 27.55 -4.68
CA ILE A 3 -11.08 28.33 -5.65
C ILE A 3 -9.97 27.46 -6.28
N LEU A 4 -9.26 26.67 -5.48
CA LEU A 4 -8.23 25.75 -5.96
C LEU A 4 -8.82 24.70 -6.92
N THR A 5 -10.00 24.15 -6.62
CA THR A 5 -10.73 23.21 -7.47
C THR A 5 -11.08 23.85 -8.82
N VAL A 6 -11.61 25.07 -8.82
CA VAL A 6 -11.93 25.80 -10.05
C VAL A 6 -10.67 26.09 -10.86
N LEU A 7 -9.63 26.64 -10.23
CA LEU A 7 -8.36 26.94 -10.90
C LEU A 7 -7.72 25.69 -11.50
N ALA A 8 -7.75 24.56 -10.79
CA ALA A 8 -7.21 23.30 -11.29
C ALA A 8 -8.06 22.69 -12.40
N GLN A 9 -9.39 22.85 -12.40
CA GLN A 9 -10.23 22.41 -13.52
C GLN A 9 -9.95 23.20 -14.80
N LEU A 10 -9.77 24.52 -14.66
CA LEU A 10 -9.39 25.40 -15.77
C LEU A 10 -7.96 25.06 -16.25
N GLY A 11 -7.03 24.89 -15.30
CA GLY A 11 -5.63 24.54 -15.55
C GLY A 11 -5.36 23.07 -15.86
N MET A 12 -6.39 22.22 -15.94
CA MET A 12 -6.21 20.77 -16.07
C MET A 12 -5.33 20.34 -17.26
N PRO A 13 -5.41 20.97 -18.45
CA PRO A 13 -4.52 20.62 -19.55
C PRO A 13 -3.03 20.81 -19.22
N TRP A 14 -2.69 21.88 -18.50
CA TRP A 14 -1.32 22.15 -18.06
C TRP A 14 -0.88 21.17 -16.97
N ILE A 15 -1.77 20.88 -16.03
CA ILE A 15 -1.55 19.89 -14.98
C ILE A 15 -1.30 18.51 -15.60
N MET A 16 -2.09 18.13 -16.62
CA MET A 16 -1.96 16.82 -17.25
C MET A 16 -0.70 16.70 -18.11
N ARG A 17 -0.27 17.79 -18.78
CA ARG A 17 1.05 17.83 -19.45
C ARG A 17 2.21 17.63 -18.46
N ALA A 18 2.10 18.17 -17.26
CA ALA A 18 3.13 18.00 -16.23
C ALA A 18 3.11 16.59 -15.61
N LEU A 19 1.92 16.00 -15.44
CA LEU A 19 1.72 14.70 -14.79
C LEU A 19 1.96 13.50 -15.70
N ALA A 20 1.57 13.61 -16.97
CA ALA A 20 1.64 12.54 -17.95
C ALA A 20 2.08 13.12 -19.30
N PRO A 21 3.32 13.65 -19.40
CA PRO A 21 3.82 14.23 -20.64
C PRO A 21 3.77 13.24 -21.80
N GLY A 22 3.99 11.94 -21.56
CA GLY A 22 3.92 10.91 -22.60
C GLY A 22 2.52 10.65 -23.17
N PHE A 23 1.46 11.22 -22.57
CA PHE A 23 0.13 11.19 -23.19
C PHE A 23 -0.07 12.31 -24.21
N ALA A 24 0.79 13.33 -24.24
CA ALA A 24 0.66 14.45 -25.16
C ALA A 24 0.84 14.05 -26.64
N ASP A 25 1.49 12.91 -26.89
CA ASP A 25 1.72 12.36 -28.23
C ASP A 25 0.48 11.67 -28.82
N ASP A 26 -0.54 11.36 -27.99
CA ASP A 26 -1.83 10.80 -28.39
C ASP A 26 -2.97 11.77 -28.03
N PRO A 27 -3.50 12.54 -29.01
CA PRO A 27 -4.48 13.59 -28.78
C PRO A 27 -5.78 13.10 -28.11
N ASP A 28 -6.26 11.91 -28.47
CA ASP A 28 -7.53 11.38 -27.96
C ASP A 28 -7.36 10.90 -26.51
N LYS A 29 -6.28 10.17 -26.24
CA LYS A 29 -5.92 9.72 -24.88
C LYS A 29 -5.66 10.90 -23.94
N PHE A 30 -5.05 11.97 -24.45
CA PHE A 30 -4.82 13.20 -23.68
C PHE A 30 -6.14 13.92 -23.35
N ALA A 31 -7.05 14.03 -24.33
CA ALA A 31 -8.35 14.65 -24.14
C ALA A 31 -9.21 13.89 -23.12
N ASP A 32 -9.27 12.57 -23.22
CA ASP A 32 -9.97 11.71 -22.26
C ASP A 32 -9.39 11.81 -20.86
N SER A 33 -8.05 11.81 -20.75
CA SER A 33 -7.37 11.99 -19.47
C SER A 33 -7.72 13.31 -18.80
N ILE A 34 -7.78 14.42 -19.56
CA ILE A 34 -8.21 15.73 -19.06
C ILE A 34 -9.66 15.68 -18.61
N LEU A 35 -10.56 15.07 -19.41
CA LEU A 35 -11.97 14.97 -19.08
C LEU A 35 -12.19 14.20 -17.78
N PHE A 36 -11.58 13.01 -17.66
CA PHE A 36 -11.69 12.17 -16.47
C PHE A 36 -11.11 12.88 -15.25
N ALA A 37 -9.95 13.52 -15.39
CA ALA A 37 -9.35 14.30 -14.31
C ALA A 37 -10.26 15.46 -13.85
N ARG A 38 -10.89 16.18 -14.78
CA ARG A 38 -11.86 17.26 -14.47
C ARG A 38 -13.08 16.73 -13.71
N ILE A 39 -13.64 15.60 -14.14
CA ILE A 39 -14.80 14.97 -13.49
C ILE A 39 -14.43 14.48 -12.09
N MET A 40 -13.24 13.90 -11.92
CA MET A 40 -12.77 13.41 -10.62
C MET A 40 -12.32 14.53 -9.69
N PHE A 41 -11.86 15.68 -10.18
CA PHE A 41 -11.24 16.72 -9.35
C PHE A 41 -12.09 17.21 -8.15
N PRO A 42 -13.43 17.38 -8.27
CA PRO A 42 -14.31 17.69 -7.13
C PRO A 42 -14.18 16.70 -5.97
N TYR A 43 -13.80 15.44 -6.22
CA TYR A 43 -13.52 14.47 -5.16
C TYR A 43 -12.50 15.00 -4.14
N LEU A 44 -11.51 15.78 -4.56
CA LEU A 44 -10.49 16.36 -3.68
C LEU A 44 -11.10 17.33 -2.65
N LEU A 45 -12.12 18.09 -3.04
CA LEU A 45 -12.87 18.96 -2.13
C LEU A 45 -13.57 18.11 -1.07
N PHE A 46 -14.31 17.08 -1.49
CA PHE A 46 -15.07 16.24 -0.59
C PHE A 46 -14.18 15.40 0.32
N VAL A 47 -13.11 14.79 -0.19
CA VAL A 47 -12.19 13.98 0.63
C VAL A 47 -11.47 14.85 1.67
N SER A 48 -11.21 16.13 1.36
CA SER A 48 -10.67 17.08 2.35
C SER A 48 -11.67 17.37 3.48
N LEU A 49 -12.95 17.49 3.16
CA LEU A 49 -14.02 17.64 4.16
C LEU A 49 -14.22 16.35 4.97
N VAL A 50 -14.12 15.18 4.32
CA VAL A 50 -14.13 13.87 4.97
C VAL A 50 -12.96 13.76 5.97
N ALA A 51 -11.76 14.20 5.60
CA ALA A 51 -10.62 14.23 6.50
C ALA A 51 -10.84 15.17 7.70
N LEU A 52 -11.45 16.34 7.50
CA LEU A 52 -11.81 17.26 8.57
C LEU A 52 -12.82 16.64 9.54
N TYR A 53 -13.94 16.12 9.05
CA TYR A 53 -14.92 15.43 9.87
C TYR A 53 -14.35 14.18 10.54
N GLY A 54 -13.46 13.47 9.85
CA GLY A 54 -12.74 12.33 10.38
C GLY A 54 -11.87 12.70 11.57
N GLY A 55 -11.13 13.79 11.48
CA GLY A 55 -10.35 14.34 12.60
C GLY A 55 -11.21 14.71 13.80
N ILE A 56 -12.35 15.37 13.57
CA ILE A 56 -13.31 15.73 14.63
C ILE A 56 -13.93 14.48 15.28
N LEU A 57 -14.35 13.49 14.49
CA LEU A 57 -14.92 12.25 15.03
C LEU A 57 -13.87 11.43 15.79
N ASN A 58 -12.62 11.41 15.32
CA ASN A 58 -11.51 10.76 16.01
C ASN A 58 -11.20 11.40 17.37
N SER A 59 -11.29 12.73 17.50
CA SER A 59 -11.13 13.40 18.80
C SER A 59 -12.28 13.10 19.77
N LEU A 60 -13.44 12.71 19.26
CA LEU A 60 -14.59 12.20 20.03
C LEU A 60 -14.56 10.67 20.22
N TYR A 61 -13.42 10.01 20.01
CA TYR A 61 -13.24 8.56 20.12
C TYR A 61 -14.17 7.74 19.20
N LYS A 62 -14.55 8.26 18.02
CA LYS A 62 -15.37 7.58 17.01
C LYS A 62 -14.54 7.26 15.76
N PHE A 63 -13.75 6.20 15.86
CA PHE A 63 -12.82 5.76 14.82
C PHE A 63 -13.48 4.95 13.69
N ALA A 64 -14.59 4.26 13.97
CA ALA A 64 -15.20 3.32 13.03
C ALA A 64 -15.80 4.01 11.78
N VAL A 65 -16.49 5.14 11.95
CA VAL A 65 -17.14 5.83 10.82
C VAL A 65 -16.10 6.43 9.86
N PRO A 66 -15.06 7.16 10.33
CA PRO A 66 -13.98 7.62 9.44
C PRO A 66 -13.24 6.48 8.75
N ALA A 67 -13.01 5.36 9.46
CA ALA A 67 -12.36 4.17 8.88
C ALA A 67 -13.20 3.47 7.80
N PHE A 68 -14.52 3.63 7.81
CA PHE A 68 -15.42 3.03 6.81
C PHE A 68 -15.52 3.86 5.51
N ALA A 69 -15.14 5.13 5.51
CA ALA A 69 -15.26 5.99 4.33
C ALA A 69 -14.60 5.41 3.06
N PRO A 70 -13.38 4.83 3.10
CA PRO A 70 -12.77 4.19 1.92
C PRO A 70 -13.56 2.99 1.40
N VAL A 71 -14.27 2.26 2.26
CA VAL A 71 -15.11 1.12 1.87
C VAL A 71 -16.26 1.59 0.99
N LEU A 72 -16.85 2.74 1.31
CA LEU A 72 -17.95 3.32 0.53
C LEU A 72 -17.53 3.67 -0.90
N LEU A 73 -16.31 4.20 -1.09
CA LEU A 73 -15.75 4.43 -2.43
C LEU A 73 -15.66 3.11 -3.21
N ASN A 74 -15.11 2.06 -2.60
CA ASN A 74 -14.99 0.76 -3.26
C ASN A 74 -16.35 0.16 -3.62
N ILE A 75 -17.34 0.25 -2.72
CA ILE A 75 -18.71 -0.22 -3.01
C ILE A 75 -19.30 0.50 -4.21
N ILE A 76 -19.21 1.84 -4.26
CA ILE A 76 -19.76 2.63 -5.36
C ILE A 76 -19.08 2.28 -6.69
N LEU A 77 -17.75 2.11 -6.69
CA LEU A 77 -17.02 1.69 -7.88
C LEU A 77 -17.43 0.29 -8.34
N ILE A 78 -17.54 -0.69 -7.43
CA ILE A 78 -17.95 -2.06 -7.76
C ILE A 78 -19.38 -2.09 -8.31
N VAL A 79 -20.31 -1.37 -7.69
CA VAL A 79 -21.70 -1.28 -8.15
C VAL A 79 -21.77 -0.63 -9.54
N ALA A 80 -20.99 0.42 -9.79
CA ALA A 80 -20.93 1.05 -11.11
C ALA A 80 -20.35 0.11 -12.18
N LEU A 81 -19.28 -0.63 -11.86
CA LEU A 81 -18.70 -1.64 -12.74
C LEU A 81 -19.68 -2.77 -13.06
N ALA A 82 -20.41 -3.28 -12.06
CA ALA A 82 -21.28 -4.44 -12.21
C ALA A 82 -22.62 -4.11 -12.87
N LEU A 83 -23.18 -2.93 -12.62
CA LEU A 83 -24.55 -2.59 -13.03
C LEU A 83 -24.62 -1.54 -14.15
N ILE A 84 -23.67 -0.60 -14.22
CA ILE A 84 -23.77 0.55 -15.14
C ILE A 84 -22.98 0.31 -16.42
N ILE A 85 -21.75 -0.22 -16.31
CA ILE A 85 -20.87 -0.44 -17.47
C ILE A 85 -21.45 -1.43 -18.49
N PRO A 86 -22.06 -2.57 -18.11
CA PRO A 86 -22.64 -3.49 -19.09
C PRO A 86 -23.71 -2.84 -19.97
N ILE A 87 -24.33 -1.76 -19.49
CA ILE A 87 -25.39 -1.03 -20.19
C ILE A 87 -24.83 0.11 -21.04
N ARG A 88 -23.82 0.86 -20.54
CA ARG A 88 -23.33 2.09 -21.17
C ARG A 88 -22.00 1.98 -21.91
N GLY A 89 -21.19 0.94 -21.69
CA GLY A 89 -19.89 0.74 -22.35
C GLY A 89 -18.78 1.74 -22.02
N ALA A 90 -19.09 2.96 -21.57
CA ALA A 90 -18.13 4.03 -21.27
C ALA A 90 -17.50 3.88 -19.86
N ALA A 91 -16.60 2.89 -19.71
CA ALA A 91 -16.00 2.55 -18.42
C ALA A 91 -15.25 3.72 -17.75
N GLY A 92 -14.38 4.43 -18.50
CA GLY A 92 -13.59 5.54 -17.97
C GLY A 92 -14.45 6.69 -17.43
N GLN A 93 -15.47 7.10 -18.18
CA GLN A 93 -16.42 8.13 -17.75
C GLN A 93 -17.24 7.67 -16.54
N THR A 94 -17.78 6.44 -16.59
CA THR A 94 -18.60 5.86 -15.52
C THR A 94 -17.84 5.82 -14.20
N LEU A 95 -16.58 5.36 -14.23
CA LEU A 95 -15.72 5.33 -13.05
C LEU A 95 -15.36 6.73 -12.56
N SER A 96 -15.07 7.66 -13.47
CA SER A 96 -14.77 9.06 -13.10
C SER A 96 -15.92 9.72 -12.34
N PHE A 97 -17.16 9.56 -12.83
CA PHE A 97 -18.35 10.04 -12.12
C PHE A 97 -18.58 9.30 -10.80
N SER A 98 -18.32 7.99 -10.77
CA SER A 98 -18.47 7.18 -9.55
C SER A 98 -17.53 7.65 -8.44
N VAL A 99 -16.29 8.05 -8.77
CA VAL A 99 -15.36 8.65 -7.80
C VAL A 99 -15.90 9.98 -7.26
N ALA A 100 -16.42 10.86 -8.12
CA ALA A 100 -17.01 12.12 -7.68
C ALA A 100 -18.22 11.91 -6.76
N ILE A 101 -19.12 10.99 -7.13
CA ILE A 101 -20.29 10.59 -6.33
C ILE A 101 -19.85 9.98 -5.00
N ALA A 102 -18.83 9.14 -4.99
CA ALA A 102 -18.28 8.56 -3.78
C ALA A 102 -17.75 9.61 -2.81
N GLY A 103 -17.08 10.67 -3.30
CA GLY A 103 -16.67 11.79 -2.47
C GLY A 103 -17.85 12.44 -1.75
N VAL A 104 -18.92 12.73 -2.49
CA VAL A 104 -20.17 13.28 -1.92
C VAL A 104 -20.76 12.32 -0.88
N ALA A 105 -20.87 11.04 -1.20
CA ALA A 105 -21.44 10.03 -0.32
C ALA A 105 -20.63 9.87 0.99
N GLN A 106 -19.29 9.85 0.89
CA GLN A 106 -18.39 9.83 2.04
C GLN A 106 -18.57 11.07 2.92
N PHE A 107 -18.65 12.25 2.30
CA PHE A 107 -18.87 13.50 3.01
C PHE A 107 -20.20 13.48 3.76
N LEU A 108 -21.29 13.09 3.09
CA LEU A 108 -22.63 13.03 3.70
C LEU A 108 -22.68 12.06 4.88
N LEU A 109 -22.04 10.88 4.76
CA LEU A 109 -21.96 9.90 5.83
C LEU A 109 -21.28 10.49 7.08
N LEU A 110 -20.12 11.12 6.92
CA LEU A 110 -19.36 11.67 8.04
C LEU A 110 -20.00 12.93 8.61
N ALA A 111 -20.54 13.80 7.75
CA ALA A 111 -21.29 14.98 8.17
C ALA A 111 -22.52 14.59 9.00
N TYR A 112 -23.25 13.55 8.58
CA TYR A 112 -24.38 13.01 9.33
C TYR A 112 -23.94 12.43 10.69
N ALA A 113 -22.86 11.65 10.71
CA ALA A 113 -22.33 11.09 11.96
C ALA A 113 -21.89 12.17 12.95
N ALA A 114 -21.26 13.25 12.46
CA ALA A 114 -20.89 14.40 13.28
C ALA A 114 -22.11 15.20 13.77
N HIS A 115 -23.12 15.37 12.91
CA HIS A 115 -24.38 16.04 13.29
C HIS A 115 -25.08 15.31 14.43
N ARG A 116 -25.15 13.97 14.38
CA ARG A 116 -25.69 13.14 15.48
C ARG A 116 -24.92 13.30 16.79
N ARG A 117 -23.70 13.87 16.76
CA ARG A 117 -22.88 14.18 17.93
C ARG A 117 -22.93 15.66 18.33
N GLY A 118 -23.90 16.41 17.80
CA GLY A 118 -24.09 17.82 18.13
C GLY A 118 -23.15 18.77 17.39
N ILE A 119 -22.28 18.27 16.52
CA ILE A 119 -21.37 19.10 15.73
C ILE A 119 -22.08 19.53 14.46
N ARG A 120 -22.40 20.82 14.40
CA ARG A 120 -22.92 21.47 13.19
C ARG A 120 -21.84 22.39 12.63
N LEU A 121 -21.14 21.94 11.60
CA LEU A 121 -20.25 22.82 10.85
C LEU A 121 -21.12 23.80 10.06
N ARG A 122 -21.15 25.05 10.54
CA ARG A 122 -21.56 26.18 9.70
C ARG A 122 -20.42 26.46 8.72
N LEU A 123 -20.74 27.01 7.56
CA LEU A 123 -19.75 27.56 6.62
C LEU A 123 -19.60 29.06 6.93
N PRO A 124 -18.83 29.48 7.96
CA PRO A 124 -18.58 30.88 8.18
C PRO A 124 -17.72 31.44 7.03
N LEU A 125 -17.82 32.76 6.83
CA LEU A 125 -16.84 33.48 6.01
C LEU A 125 -15.42 33.16 6.50
N PRO A 126 -14.47 32.85 5.60
CA PRO A 126 -13.12 32.47 5.99
C PRO A 126 -12.46 33.64 6.71
N ARG A 127 -12.15 33.45 8.00
CA ARG A 127 -11.39 34.38 8.82
C ARG A 127 -10.17 33.64 9.36
N LEU A 128 -8.99 34.24 9.21
CA LEU A 128 -7.75 33.75 9.81
C LEU A 128 -7.71 34.19 11.29
N SER A 129 -8.49 33.52 12.13
CA SER A 129 -8.36 33.69 13.58
C SER A 129 -7.01 33.17 14.07
N GLU A 130 -6.60 33.60 15.26
CA GLU A 130 -5.35 33.11 15.88
C GLU A 130 -5.33 31.59 16.03
N ASP A 131 -6.47 30.96 16.35
CA ASP A 131 -6.58 29.50 16.43
C ASP A 131 -6.35 28.82 15.07
N VAL A 132 -6.89 29.39 13.99
CA VAL A 132 -6.67 28.87 12.63
C VAL A 132 -5.22 29.05 12.22
N LYS A 133 -4.59 30.19 12.53
CA LYS A 133 -3.16 30.41 12.29
C LYS A 133 -2.32 29.38 13.03
N ARG A 134 -2.60 29.16 14.32
CA ARG A 134 -1.90 28.16 15.14
C ARG A 134 -2.08 26.74 14.57
N MET A 135 -3.29 26.39 14.15
CA MET A 135 -3.57 25.12 13.47
C MET A 135 -2.75 25.00 12.18
N LEU A 136 -2.70 26.03 11.34
CA LEU A 136 -1.95 26.02 10.08
C LEU A 136 -0.43 25.90 10.31
N VAL A 137 0.12 26.62 11.30
CA VAL A 137 1.54 26.52 11.66
C VAL A 137 1.93 25.10 12.05
N LEU A 138 1.02 24.34 12.66
CA LEU A 138 1.23 22.94 13.01
C LEU A 138 0.95 21.97 11.84
N ALA A 139 -0.11 22.23 11.07
CA ALA A 139 -0.56 21.35 10.00
C ALA A 139 0.32 21.41 8.75
N VAL A 140 0.82 22.60 8.38
CA VAL A 140 1.60 22.80 7.14
C VAL A 140 2.90 21.98 7.14
N PRO A 141 3.75 22.01 8.18
CA PRO A 141 4.95 21.17 8.21
C PRO A 141 4.64 19.67 8.12
N GLY A 142 3.58 19.21 8.81
CA GLY A 142 3.11 17.83 8.74
C GLY A 142 2.60 17.45 7.35
N ALA A 143 1.86 18.33 6.69
CA ALA A 143 1.38 18.15 5.32
C ALA A 143 2.52 18.11 4.30
N ILE A 144 3.54 18.97 4.46
CA ILE A 144 4.75 18.94 3.62
C ILE A 144 5.52 17.63 3.84
N ALA A 145 5.72 17.21 5.10
CA ALA A 145 6.38 15.95 5.42
C ALA A 145 5.63 14.74 4.83
N GLY A 146 4.30 14.73 4.89
CA GLY A 146 3.47 13.71 4.24
C GLY A 146 3.51 13.80 2.71
N GLY A 147 3.56 15.01 2.15
CA GLY A 147 3.63 15.26 0.72
C GLY A 147 4.93 14.75 0.08
N ILE A 148 6.07 14.86 0.80
CA ILE A 148 7.36 14.31 0.35
C ILE A 148 7.25 12.81 0.09
N ALA A 149 6.52 12.06 0.93
CA ALA A 149 6.32 10.62 0.72
C ALA A 149 5.49 10.31 -0.54
N GLN A 150 4.59 11.21 -0.94
CA GLN A 150 3.75 11.06 -2.13
C GLN A 150 4.53 11.31 -3.43
N LEU A 151 5.69 11.98 -3.37
CA LEU A 151 6.53 12.27 -4.54
C LEU A 151 7.00 11.00 -5.26
N ASN A 152 7.18 9.89 -4.54
CA ASN A 152 7.57 8.60 -5.13
C ASN A 152 6.60 8.15 -6.23
N LEU A 153 5.30 8.17 -5.92
CA LEU A 153 4.27 7.73 -6.86
C LEU A 153 4.10 8.75 -8.00
N PHE A 154 4.24 10.03 -7.69
CA PHE A 154 4.14 11.12 -8.67
C PHE A 154 5.22 11.00 -9.75
N ILE A 155 6.49 10.87 -9.35
CA ILE A 155 7.61 10.79 -10.29
C ILE A 155 7.61 9.46 -11.03
N GLY A 156 7.30 8.35 -10.33
CA GLY A 156 7.13 7.05 -10.97
C GLY A 156 6.09 7.07 -12.08
N ASN A 157 4.94 7.74 -11.87
CA ASN A 157 3.90 7.88 -12.89
C ASN A 157 4.32 8.76 -14.07
N ILE A 158 5.07 9.85 -13.83
CA ILE A 158 5.60 10.70 -14.91
C ILE A 158 6.51 9.87 -15.82
N ILE A 159 7.45 9.12 -15.24
CA ILE A 159 8.38 8.29 -16.00
C ILE A 159 7.61 7.16 -16.71
N ALA A 160 6.70 6.49 -16.00
CA ALA A 160 5.87 5.43 -16.58
C ALA A 160 4.96 5.93 -17.71
N SER A 161 4.57 7.21 -17.72
CA SER A 161 3.74 7.78 -18.79
C SER A 161 4.41 7.76 -20.17
N LEU A 162 5.75 7.63 -20.21
CA LEU A 162 6.53 7.55 -21.45
C LEU A 162 6.43 6.19 -22.15
N GLN A 163 5.84 5.18 -21.49
CA GLN A 163 5.60 3.87 -22.06
C GLN A 163 4.10 3.54 -22.01
N ASP A 164 3.55 3.09 -23.13
CA ASP A 164 2.14 2.72 -23.18
C ASP A 164 1.79 1.61 -22.20
N SER A 165 0.63 1.76 -21.55
CA SER A 165 0.07 0.85 -20.54
C SER A 165 0.91 0.60 -19.28
N ALA A 166 2.13 1.14 -19.20
CA ALA A 166 3.03 0.96 -18.05
C ALA A 166 2.42 1.45 -16.73
N ILE A 167 1.69 2.57 -16.75
CA ILE A 167 0.97 3.09 -15.57
C ILE A 167 -0.05 2.04 -15.08
N SER A 168 -0.80 1.41 -15.99
CA SER A 168 -1.79 0.39 -15.65
C SER A 168 -1.12 -0.86 -15.09
N TYR A 169 -0.04 -1.36 -15.71
CA TYR A 169 0.69 -2.53 -15.20
C TYR A 169 1.25 -2.30 -13.80
N LEU A 170 1.88 -1.14 -13.56
CA LEU A 170 2.38 -0.77 -12.24
C LEU A 170 1.25 -0.61 -11.24
N TYR A 171 0.11 -0.03 -11.64
CA TYR A 171 -1.07 0.11 -10.80
C TYR A 171 -1.64 -1.25 -10.36
N TYR A 172 -1.85 -2.19 -11.30
CA TYR A 172 -2.35 -3.53 -10.97
C TYR A 172 -1.35 -4.31 -10.11
N ALA A 173 -0.06 -4.20 -10.40
CA ALA A 173 0.98 -4.85 -9.63
C ALA A 173 1.07 -4.33 -8.18
N ASP A 174 1.02 -3.00 -8.00
CA ASP A 174 1.04 -2.35 -6.68
C ASP A 174 -0.14 -2.80 -5.81
N ARG A 175 -1.33 -3.02 -6.39
CA ARG A 175 -2.50 -3.53 -5.66
C ARG A 175 -2.31 -4.92 -5.08
N LEU A 176 -1.69 -5.84 -5.82
CA LEU A 176 -1.42 -7.19 -5.32
C LEU A 176 -0.43 -7.17 -4.16
N TYR A 177 0.61 -6.37 -4.30
CA TYR A 177 1.65 -6.21 -3.30
C TYR A 177 1.15 -5.49 -2.02
N GLN A 178 0.21 -4.54 -2.15
CA GLN A 178 -0.38 -3.83 -1.02
C GLN A 178 -1.16 -4.74 -0.06
N LEU A 179 -1.70 -5.86 -0.53
CA LEU A 179 -2.52 -6.76 0.30
C LEU A 179 -1.70 -7.36 1.46
N PRO A 180 -0.55 -8.03 1.24
CA PRO A 180 0.32 -8.47 2.32
C PRO A 180 0.82 -7.32 3.21
N LEU A 181 1.21 -6.20 2.59
CA LEU A 181 1.72 -5.03 3.32
C LEU A 181 0.67 -4.43 4.26
N GLY A 182 -0.58 -4.37 3.81
CA GLY A 182 -1.71 -3.84 4.58
C GLY A 182 -2.03 -4.70 5.79
N VAL A 183 -2.13 -6.03 5.61
CA VAL A 183 -2.44 -6.96 6.70
C VAL A 183 -1.32 -6.99 7.73
N VAL A 184 -0.09 -7.26 7.31
CA VAL A 184 1.06 -7.41 8.22
C VAL A 184 1.44 -6.07 8.84
N GLY A 185 1.53 -5.03 8.02
CA GLY A 185 1.94 -3.71 8.45
C GLY A 185 0.97 -3.06 9.44
N THR A 186 -0.34 -3.24 9.24
CA THR A 186 -1.35 -2.68 10.15
C THR A 186 -1.38 -3.45 11.47
N ALA A 187 -1.32 -4.79 11.43
CA ALA A 187 -1.31 -5.62 12.63
C ALA A 187 -0.13 -5.27 13.56
N ILE A 188 1.07 -5.11 12.99
CA ILE A 188 2.26 -4.74 13.75
C ILE A 188 2.16 -3.30 14.26
N GLY A 189 1.77 -2.36 13.40
CA GLY A 189 1.74 -0.94 13.76
C GLY A 189 0.81 -0.62 14.94
N ILE A 190 -0.36 -1.29 14.99
CA ILE A 190 -1.35 -1.09 16.05
C ILE A 190 -0.83 -1.61 17.41
N VAL A 191 -0.15 -2.76 17.42
CA VAL A 191 0.24 -3.42 18.67
C VAL A 191 1.60 -2.94 19.18
N LEU A 192 2.54 -2.70 18.27
CA LEU A 192 3.93 -2.47 18.64
C LEU A 192 4.17 -1.06 19.19
N LEU A 193 3.57 -0.03 18.60
CA LEU A 193 3.81 1.36 19.04
C LEU A 193 3.35 1.61 20.49
N PRO A 194 2.12 1.25 20.90
CA PRO A 194 1.68 1.44 22.28
C PRO A 194 2.53 0.64 23.27
N ASP A 195 2.89 -0.61 22.92
CA ASP A 195 3.69 -1.46 23.81
C ASP A 195 5.11 -0.92 24.00
N LEU A 196 5.79 -0.52 22.92
CA LEU A 196 7.12 0.09 23.00
C LEU A 196 7.09 1.40 23.80
N SER A 197 6.10 2.26 23.56
CA SER A 197 5.97 3.54 24.27
C SER A 197 5.78 3.33 25.77
N ARG A 198 4.94 2.36 26.16
CA ARG A 198 4.71 2.00 27.57
C ARG A 198 5.99 1.47 28.22
N ARG A 199 6.69 0.53 27.59
CA ARG A 199 7.88 -0.10 28.16
C ARG A 199 9.05 0.87 28.27
N LEU A 200 9.29 1.69 27.24
CA LEU A 200 10.34 2.70 27.27
C LEU A 200 10.08 3.77 28.33
N ARG A 201 8.82 4.22 28.51
CA ARG A 201 8.45 5.14 29.60
C ARG A 201 8.64 4.54 30.98
N ALA A 202 8.47 3.21 31.12
CA ALA A 202 8.72 2.48 32.36
C ALA A 202 10.21 2.15 32.59
N GLY A 203 11.12 2.54 31.69
CA GLY A 203 12.54 2.18 31.75
C GLY A 203 12.84 0.70 31.42
N ASP A 204 11.84 -0.07 30.97
CA ASP A 204 11.96 -1.48 30.59
C ASP A 204 12.56 -1.63 29.17
N GLY A 205 13.85 -1.32 29.04
CA GLY A 205 14.57 -1.45 27.78
C GLY A 205 14.63 -2.91 27.29
N ALA A 206 14.82 -3.87 28.21
CA ALA A 206 14.91 -5.29 27.89
C ALA A 206 13.60 -5.83 27.29
N GLY A 207 12.46 -5.48 27.89
CA GLY A 207 11.16 -5.84 27.36
C GLY A 207 10.81 -5.14 26.06
N ALA A 208 11.27 -3.89 25.86
CA ALA A 208 11.13 -3.21 24.57
C ALA A 208 11.92 -3.94 23.47
N HIS A 209 13.13 -4.43 23.79
CA HIS A 209 13.93 -5.26 22.88
C HIS A 209 13.25 -6.59 22.57
N ASP A 210 12.71 -7.29 23.56
CA ASP A 210 11.98 -8.54 23.33
C ASP A 210 10.78 -8.29 22.41
N SER A 211 9.96 -7.27 22.72
CA SER A 211 8.75 -6.95 21.95
C SER A 211 9.07 -6.63 20.49
N GLN A 212 10.14 -5.86 20.23
CA GLN A 212 10.64 -5.63 18.88
C GLN A 212 11.10 -6.92 18.19
N ASN A 213 11.84 -7.79 18.89
CA ASN A 213 12.32 -9.06 18.34
C ASN A 213 11.19 -10.03 18.01
N ARG A 214 10.18 -10.16 18.89
CA ARG A 214 8.98 -10.96 18.62
C ARG A 214 8.20 -10.41 17.43
N ALA A 215 8.10 -9.09 17.31
CA ALA A 215 7.45 -8.45 16.17
C ALA A 215 8.22 -8.68 14.86
N ILE A 216 9.56 -8.65 14.86
CA ILE A 216 10.38 -9.06 13.70
C ILE A 216 10.09 -10.49 13.28
N GLU A 217 10.07 -11.43 14.22
CA GLU A 217 9.80 -12.84 13.93
C GLU A 217 8.41 -13.01 13.30
N PHE A 218 7.37 -12.42 13.90
CA PHE A 218 6.01 -12.51 13.40
C PHE A 218 5.82 -11.82 12.04
N ALA A 219 6.45 -10.65 11.85
CA ALA A 219 6.43 -9.92 10.58
C ALA A 219 7.01 -10.77 9.45
N MET A 220 8.19 -11.35 9.67
CA MET A 220 8.89 -12.15 8.65
C MET A 220 8.18 -13.47 8.38
N LEU A 221 7.57 -14.09 9.41
CA LEU A 221 6.75 -15.29 9.28
C LEU A 221 5.56 -15.09 8.32
N LEU A 222 4.94 -13.91 8.32
CA LEU A 222 3.81 -13.61 7.44
C LEU A 222 4.24 -12.97 6.10
N CYS A 223 5.31 -12.18 6.11
CA CYS A 223 5.82 -11.47 4.94
C CYS A 223 6.47 -12.40 3.92
N LEU A 224 7.36 -13.29 4.38
CA LEU A 224 8.16 -14.14 3.50
C LEU A 224 7.31 -15.08 2.63
N PRO A 225 6.26 -15.76 3.13
CA PRO A 225 5.46 -16.62 2.26
C PRO A 225 4.74 -15.83 1.15
N ALA A 226 4.20 -14.65 1.48
CA ALA A 226 3.59 -13.77 0.48
C ALA A 226 4.63 -13.26 -0.54
N THR A 227 5.82 -12.90 -0.08
CA THR A 227 6.94 -12.48 -0.95
C THR A 227 7.30 -13.56 -1.93
N VAL A 228 7.49 -14.80 -1.45
CA VAL A 228 7.87 -15.94 -2.30
C VAL A 228 6.74 -16.28 -3.29
N ALA A 229 5.47 -16.28 -2.86
CA ALA A 229 4.36 -16.54 -3.77
C ALA A 229 4.32 -15.53 -4.93
N LEU A 230 4.50 -14.24 -4.63
CA LEU A 230 4.53 -13.17 -5.64
C LEU A 230 5.82 -13.15 -6.48
N LEU A 231 6.89 -13.85 -6.07
CA LEU A 231 8.11 -14.01 -6.85
C LEU A 231 8.09 -15.25 -7.75
N VAL A 232 7.54 -16.36 -7.26
CA VAL A 232 7.62 -17.67 -7.94
C VAL A 232 6.46 -17.88 -8.91
N ILE A 233 5.24 -17.46 -8.56
CA ILE A 233 4.05 -17.65 -9.40
C ILE A 233 3.32 -16.32 -9.73
N PRO A 234 4.02 -15.20 -10.01
CA PRO A 234 3.36 -13.93 -10.31
C PRO A 234 2.45 -14.03 -11.55
N GLY A 235 2.91 -14.75 -12.58
CA GLY A 235 2.16 -14.96 -13.83
C GLY A 235 0.80 -15.61 -13.56
N THR A 236 0.79 -16.71 -12.81
CA THR A 236 -0.43 -17.45 -12.47
C THR A 236 -1.40 -16.62 -11.63
N ILE A 237 -0.89 -15.85 -10.66
CA ILE A 237 -1.72 -14.98 -9.83
C ILE A 237 -2.35 -13.87 -10.70
N VAL A 238 -1.55 -13.17 -11.49
CA VAL A 238 -2.02 -12.06 -12.33
C VAL A 238 -2.99 -12.57 -13.40
N ASP A 239 -2.68 -13.70 -14.03
CA ASP A 239 -3.48 -14.26 -15.11
C ASP A 239 -4.90 -14.64 -14.66
N ILE A 240 -5.02 -15.29 -13.50
CA ILE A 240 -6.33 -15.73 -12.99
C ILE A 240 -7.16 -14.56 -12.46
N LEU A 241 -6.49 -13.56 -11.88
CA LEU A 241 -7.16 -12.39 -11.31
C LEU A 241 -7.58 -11.39 -12.39
N PHE A 242 -6.75 -11.15 -13.41
CA PHE A 242 -6.92 -10.02 -14.33
C PHE A 242 -7.17 -10.40 -15.79
N THR A 243 -6.71 -11.55 -16.30
CA THR A 243 -6.88 -11.92 -17.73
C THR A 243 -8.33 -12.22 -18.07
N ARG A 244 -9.05 -11.20 -18.53
CA ARG A 244 -10.48 -11.22 -18.89
C ARG A 244 -10.77 -10.11 -19.89
N GLY A 245 -11.58 -10.40 -20.91
CA GLY A 245 -12.03 -9.40 -21.88
C GLY A 245 -10.86 -8.69 -22.57
N ALA A 246 -10.73 -7.38 -22.36
CA ALA A 246 -9.69 -6.55 -22.98
C ALA A 246 -8.30 -6.70 -22.34
N PHE A 247 -8.19 -7.33 -21.16
CA PHE A 247 -6.89 -7.57 -20.53
C PHE A 247 -6.29 -8.86 -21.07
N SER A 248 -5.28 -8.72 -21.93
CA SER A 248 -4.65 -9.82 -22.66
C SER A 248 -3.66 -10.61 -21.80
N ALA A 249 -3.26 -11.78 -22.28
CA ALA A 249 -2.18 -12.55 -21.67
C ALA A 249 -0.83 -11.81 -21.69
N GLN A 250 -0.62 -10.91 -22.66
CA GLN A 250 0.58 -10.07 -22.71
C GLN A 250 0.58 -9.02 -21.59
N ASP A 251 -0.58 -8.39 -21.33
CA ASP A 251 -0.77 -7.46 -20.21
C ASP A 251 -0.56 -8.15 -18.87
N ALA A 252 -1.02 -9.41 -18.77
CA ALA A 252 -0.80 -10.25 -17.59
C ALA A 252 0.68 -10.55 -17.38
N ASN A 253 1.41 -10.93 -18.43
CA ASN A 253 2.85 -11.18 -18.32
C ASN A 253 3.63 -9.90 -17.92
N ALA A 254 3.31 -8.76 -18.54
CA ALA A 254 3.92 -7.48 -18.19
C ALA A 254 3.64 -7.08 -16.73
N THR A 255 2.39 -7.21 -16.28
CA THR A 255 2.00 -6.94 -14.89
C THR A 255 2.68 -7.91 -13.92
N ALA A 256 2.82 -9.19 -14.28
CA ALA A 256 3.52 -10.20 -13.48
C ALA A 256 5.00 -9.86 -13.27
N MET A 257 5.69 -9.31 -14.27
CA MET A 257 7.07 -8.84 -14.12
C MET A 257 7.17 -7.69 -13.11
N ALA A 258 6.24 -6.73 -13.15
CA ALA A 258 6.16 -5.66 -12.15
C ALA A 258 5.85 -6.19 -10.74
N VAL A 259 4.93 -7.17 -10.62
CA VAL A 259 4.61 -7.81 -9.34
C VAL A 259 5.84 -8.46 -8.73
N ALA A 260 6.60 -9.23 -9.52
CA ALA A 260 7.83 -9.86 -9.06
C ALA A 260 8.85 -8.80 -8.59
N ALA A 261 9.04 -7.72 -9.36
CA ALA A 261 9.92 -6.62 -9.01
C ALA A 261 9.51 -5.92 -7.70
N PHE A 262 8.21 -5.68 -7.47
CA PHE A 262 7.71 -5.14 -6.20
C PHE A 262 7.83 -6.13 -5.04
N ALA A 263 7.64 -7.42 -5.29
CA ALA A 263 7.73 -8.46 -4.26
C ALA A 263 9.12 -8.50 -3.62
N ILE A 264 10.20 -8.22 -4.36
CA ILE A 264 11.56 -8.09 -3.81
C ILE A 264 11.62 -7.02 -2.70
N GLY A 265 10.84 -5.94 -2.83
CA GLY A 265 10.74 -4.86 -1.85
C GLY A 265 9.83 -5.17 -0.66
N LEU A 266 9.02 -6.22 -0.70
CA LEU A 266 8.01 -6.53 0.34
C LEU A 266 8.59 -6.64 1.74
N PRO A 267 9.69 -7.40 1.96
CA PRO A 267 10.32 -7.45 3.28
C PRO A 267 10.92 -6.11 3.71
N GLY A 268 11.43 -5.31 2.78
CA GLY A 268 11.96 -3.98 3.05
C GLY A 268 10.88 -3.04 3.59
N TYR A 269 9.73 -2.96 2.93
CA TYR A 269 8.60 -2.12 3.39
C TYR A 269 8.01 -2.59 4.72
N ILE A 270 7.89 -3.90 4.93
CA ILE A 270 7.44 -4.43 6.22
C ILE A 270 8.48 -4.12 7.31
N ALA A 271 9.77 -4.19 7.01
CA ALA A 271 10.83 -3.77 7.93
C ALA A 271 10.73 -2.28 8.27
N ILE A 272 10.45 -1.39 7.31
CA ILE A 272 10.20 0.04 7.61
C ILE A 272 9.06 0.18 8.62
N LYS A 273 7.88 -0.41 8.34
CA LYS A 273 6.71 -0.33 9.23
C LYS A 273 6.96 -0.90 10.63
N LEU A 274 7.89 -1.85 10.73
CA LEU A 274 8.29 -2.47 11.98
C LEU A 274 9.32 -1.66 12.77
N LEU A 275 10.22 -0.94 12.09
CA LEU A 275 11.29 -0.16 12.70
C LEU A 275 10.84 1.25 13.07
N THR A 276 9.93 1.86 12.29
CA THR A 276 9.44 3.22 12.53
C THR A 276 8.82 3.42 13.93
N PRO A 277 8.00 2.50 14.48
CA PRO A 277 7.46 2.63 15.83
C PRO A 277 8.52 2.78 16.93
N ALA A 278 9.70 2.18 16.76
CA ALA A 278 10.80 2.30 17.72
C ALA A 278 11.37 3.72 17.80
N TYR A 279 11.29 4.48 16.71
CA TYR A 279 11.68 5.89 16.68
C TYR A 279 10.60 6.77 17.31
N PHE A 280 9.35 6.56 16.93
CA PHE A 280 8.23 7.35 17.44
C PHE A 280 8.01 7.17 18.94
N ALA A 281 8.20 5.95 19.46
CA ALA A 281 8.16 5.69 20.90
C ALA A 281 9.27 6.40 21.69
N ARG A 282 10.31 6.92 21.01
CA ARG A 282 11.41 7.72 21.54
C ARG A 282 11.32 9.19 21.14
N GLU A 283 10.16 9.62 20.63
CA GLU A 283 9.90 11.00 20.19
C GLU A 283 10.80 11.49 19.04
N ASP A 284 11.50 10.58 18.34
CA ASP A 284 12.31 10.89 17.15
C ASP A 284 11.48 10.70 15.88
N THR A 285 10.88 11.77 15.39
CA THR A 285 10.12 11.76 14.12
C THR A 285 10.95 12.20 12.91
N LEU A 286 12.06 12.90 13.16
CA LEU A 286 12.89 13.49 12.11
C LEU A 286 13.82 12.46 11.46
N THR A 287 14.34 11.50 12.21
CA THR A 287 15.25 10.48 11.66
C THR A 287 14.53 9.60 10.62
N PRO A 288 13.34 9.04 10.88
CA PRO A 288 12.59 8.31 9.85
C PRO A 288 12.27 9.14 8.61
N LEU A 289 11.95 10.43 8.77
CA LEU A 289 11.68 11.33 7.66
C LEU A 289 12.93 11.54 6.77
N LYS A 290 14.10 11.75 7.38
CA LYS A 290 15.37 11.90 6.66
C LYS A 290 15.72 10.65 5.85
N PHE A 291 15.55 9.47 6.44
CA PHE A 291 15.82 8.20 5.73
C PHE A 291 14.79 7.90 4.65
N ALA A 292 13.51 8.21 4.87
CA ALA A 292 12.49 8.15 3.83
C ALA A 292 12.83 9.08 2.65
N THR A 293 13.30 10.29 2.93
CA THR A 293 13.74 11.26 1.90
C THR A 293 14.93 10.74 1.10
N ALA A 294 15.92 10.12 1.77
CA ALA A 294 17.03 9.46 1.08
C ALA A 294 16.54 8.30 0.18
N GLY A 295 15.57 7.52 0.65
CA GLY A 295 14.91 6.49 -0.14
C GLY A 295 14.19 7.06 -1.37
N VAL A 296 13.45 8.17 -1.23
CA VAL A 296 12.80 8.87 -2.34
C VAL A 296 13.83 9.33 -3.37
N ALA A 297 14.92 9.96 -2.93
CA ALA A 297 15.99 10.40 -3.82
C ALA A 297 16.61 9.23 -4.60
N LEU A 298 16.89 8.10 -3.93
CA LEU A 298 17.38 6.89 -4.58
C LEU A 298 16.35 6.33 -5.57
N ASN A 299 15.07 6.29 -5.18
CA ASN A 299 14.00 5.79 -6.04
C ASN A 299 13.92 6.57 -7.35
N ILE A 300 13.96 7.91 -7.26
CA ILE A 300 13.90 8.78 -8.44
C ILE A 300 15.12 8.52 -9.33
N ALA A 301 16.33 8.52 -8.76
CA ALA A 301 17.55 8.29 -9.52
C ALA A 301 17.57 6.93 -10.23
N LEU A 302 17.21 5.86 -9.51
CA LEU A 302 17.15 4.51 -10.07
C LEU A 302 15.98 4.33 -11.03
N SER A 303 14.82 4.94 -10.79
CA SER A 303 13.67 4.86 -11.70
C SER A 303 14.03 5.47 -13.04
N ILE A 304 14.67 6.65 -13.06
CA ILE A 304 15.14 7.27 -14.29
C ILE A 304 16.18 6.38 -14.98
N ALA A 305 17.21 5.94 -14.25
CA ALA A 305 18.30 5.15 -14.84
C ALA A 305 17.83 3.79 -15.38
N LEU A 306 17.01 3.05 -14.62
CA LEU A 306 16.55 1.71 -15.00
C LEU A 306 15.42 1.76 -16.03
N PHE A 307 14.61 2.81 -16.07
CA PHE A 307 13.53 2.91 -17.05
C PHE A 307 14.06 2.87 -18.49
N PHE A 308 15.18 3.52 -18.78
CA PHE A 308 15.79 3.48 -20.12
C PHE A 308 16.44 2.13 -20.48
N VAL A 309 16.64 1.24 -19.51
CA VAL A 309 17.28 -0.08 -19.73
C VAL A 309 16.25 -1.21 -19.78
N ILE A 310 15.29 -1.21 -18.85
CA ILE A 310 14.32 -2.31 -18.65
C ILE A 310 12.86 -1.82 -18.54
N GLY A 311 12.58 -0.57 -18.92
CA GLY A 311 11.24 0.00 -18.95
C GLY A 311 10.58 0.10 -17.58
N PHE A 312 9.25 -0.05 -17.56
CA PHE A 312 8.44 0.06 -16.33
C PHE A 312 8.86 -0.88 -15.19
N VAL A 313 9.44 -2.05 -15.49
CA VAL A 313 9.96 -2.99 -14.46
C VAL A 313 11.08 -2.33 -13.65
N GLY A 314 11.86 -1.44 -14.27
CA GLY A 314 12.89 -0.64 -13.61
C GLY A 314 12.35 0.27 -12.52
N ILE A 315 11.15 0.83 -12.71
CA ILE A 315 10.47 1.68 -11.71
C ILE A 315 10.07 0.85 -10.48
N ALA A 316 9.55 -0.36 -10.71
CA ALA A 316 9.21 -1.28 -9.62
C ALA A 316 10.46 -1.73 -8.84
N LEU A 317 11.57 -2.04 -9.52
CA LEU A 317 12.84 -2.39 -8.88
C LEU A 317 13.46 -1.21 -8.12
N ALA A 318 13.42 -0.01 -8.68
CA ALA A 318 13.87 1.21 -8.01
C ALA A 318 13.10 1.46 -6.71
N THR A 319 11.78 1.26 -6.76
CA THR A 319 10.89 1.37 -5.60
C THR A 319 11.24 0.34 -4.52
N SER A 320 11.48 -0.92 -4.92
CA SER A 320 11.95 -1.98 -4.03
C SER A 320 13.32 -1.70 -3.41
N ALA A 321 14.27 -1.19 -4.19
CA ALA A 321 15.61 -0.82 -3.72
C ALA A 321 15.57 0.34 -2.71
N ALA A 322 14.73 1.36 -2.97
CA ALA A 322 14.50 2.46 -2.06
C ALA A 322 13.93 2.01 -0.71
N ALA A 323 13.02 1.04 -0.71
CA ALA A 323 12.48 0.45 0.51
C ALA A 323 13.58 -0.26 1.32
N TRP A 324 14.43 -1.04 0.67
CA TRP A 324 15.57 -1.69 1.31
C TRP A 324 16.59 -0.69 1.88
N LEU A 325 16.92 0.37 1.14
CA LEU A 325 17.80 1.43 1.64
C LEU A 325 17.22 2.06 2.91
N ASN A 326 15.95 2.46 2.88
CA ASN A 326 15.30 3.10 4.03
C ASN A 326 15.26 2.14 5.24
N ALA A 327 14.87 0.88 5.04
CA ALA A 327 14.90 -0.14 6.08
C ALA A 327 16.31 -0.34 6.67
N ALA A 328 17.34 -0.38 5.82
CA ALA A 328 18.73 -0.54 6.24
C ALA A 328 19.22 0.64 7.07
N LEU A 329 18.93 1.88 6.65
CA LEU A 329 19.30 3.09 7.39
C LEU A 329 18.63 3.13 8.78
N LEU A 330 17.33 2.82 8.85
CA LEU A 330 16.59 2.69 10.11
C LEU A 330 17.22 1.63 11.02
N ALA A 331 17.44 0.42 10.49
CA ALA A 331 18.01 -0.68 11.26
C ALA A 331 19.43 -0.36 11.75
N GLN A 332 20.27 0.23 10.90
CA GLN A 332 21.65 0.56 11.22
C GLN A 332 21.73 1.60 12.34
N ARG A 333 20.90 2.65 12.28
CA ARG A 333 20.90 3.70 13.31
C ARG A 333 20.37 3.18 14.65
N LEU A 334 19.30 2.38 14.66
CA LEU A 334 18.82 1.72 15.88
C LEU A 334 19.87 0.78 16.47
N ARG A 335 20.59 0.02 15.62
CA ARG A 335 21.66 -0.87 16.06
C ARG A 335 22.86 -0.12 16.64
N ARG A 336 23.29 0.98 15.99
CA ARG A 336 24.38 1.84 16.47
C ARG A 336 24.07 2.46 17.83
N ASN A 337 22.82 2.85 18.05
CA ASN A 337 22.37 3.39 19.34
C ASN A 337 22.14 2.30 20.41
N GLY A 338 22.39 1.02 20.11
CA GLY A 338 22.11 -0.09 21.01
C GLY A 338 20.62 -0.37 21.25
N GLN A 339 19.73 0.26 20.46
CA GLN A 339 18.27 0.23 20.62
C GLN A 339 17.61 -0.98 19.92
N ILE A 340 18.33 -1.66 19.03
CA ILE A 340 17.97 -2.97 18.49
C ILE A 340 19.16 -3.92 18.55
N ARG A 341 18.90 -5.13 19.06
CA ARG A 341 19.79 -6.28 19.01
C ARG A 341 18.96 -7.52 18.73
N LEU A 342 19.34 -8.29 17.71
CA LEU A 342 18.70 -9.57 17.42
C LEU A 342 19.06 -10.56 18.53
N ASP A 343 18.04 -11.08 19.19
CA ASP A 343 18.22 -12.11 20.21
C ASP A 343 18.60 -13.47 19.59
N GLN A 344 19.04 -14.40 20.43
CA GLN A 344 19.47 -15.74 19.98
C GLN A 344 18.32 -16.51 19.30
N ARG A 345 17.08 -16.27 19.74
CA ARG A 345 15.89 -16.84 19.13
C ARG A 345 15.70 -16.34 17.69
N ASN A 346 15.84 -15.05 17.43
CA ASN A 346 15.74 -14.52 16.07
C ASN A 346 16.87 -15.01 15.17
N LYS A 347 18.11 -15.10 15.68
CA LYS A 347 19.25 -15.62 14.92
C LYS A 347 19.06 -17.08 14.50
N THR A 348 18.35 -17.87 15.29
CA THR A 348 18.08 -19.28 14.97
C THR A 348 16.82 -19.45 14.14
N ARG A 349 15.75 -18.69 14.41
CA ARG A 349 14.46 -18.82 13.72
C ARG A 349 14.39 -18.14 12.36
N LEU A 350 14.97 -16.94 12.18
CA LEU A 350 14.89 -16.25 10.89
C LEU A 350 15.46 -17.07 9.73
N PRO A 351 16.64 -17.73 9.84
CA PRO A 351 17.14 -18.62 8.78
C PRO A 351 16.22 -19.81 8.52
N ARG A 352 15.56 -20.35 9.55
CA ARG A 352 14.61 -21.47 9.42
C ARG A 352 13.31 -21.04 8.73
N ILE A 353 12.82 -19.84 9.04
CA ILE A 353 11.67 -19.21 8.39
C ILE A 353 12.00 -18.95 6.91
N LEU A 354 13.20 -18.44 6.61
CA LEU A 354 13.69 -18.26 5.24
C LEU A 354 13.80 -19.61 4.50
N GLY A 355 14.37 -20.64 5.13
CA GLY A 355 14.43 -21.99 4.56
C GLY A 355 13.04 -22.59 4.29
N SER A 356 12.08 -22.36 5.19
CA SER A 356 10.68 -22.77 5.01
C SER A 356 10.02 -22.01 3.85
N ALA A 357 10.35 -20.74 3.67
CA ALA A 357 9.89 -19.93 2.54
C ALA A 357 10.49 -20.41 1.21
N ILE A 358 11.73 -20.90 1.20
CA ILE A 358 12.31 -21.55 0.02
C ILE A 358 11.58 -22.86 -0.29
N GLY A 359 11.27 -23.68 0.73
CA GLY A 359 10.47 -24.89 0.57
C GLY A 359 9.07 -24.63 0.01
N LEU A 360 8.41 -23.56 0.47
CA LEU A 360 7.19 -23.04 -0.14
C LEU A 360 7.40 -22.69 -1.62
N GLY A 361 8.47 -21.98 -1.96
CA GLY A 361 8.77 -21.61 -3.33
C GLY A 361 8.90 -22.83 -4.24
N ALA A 362 9.62 -23.86 -3.80
CA ALA A 362 9.72 -25.12 -4.53
C ALA A 362 8.35 -25.81 -4.67
N ALA A 363 7.53 -25.82 -3.63
CA ALA A 363 6.18 -26.40 -3.66
C ALA A 363 5.23 -25.64 -4.59
N LEU A 364 5.29 -24.30 -4.60
CA LEU A 364 4.51 -23.48 -5.51
C LEU A 364 4.96 -23.66 -6.96
N TRP A 365 6.27 -23.73 -7.20
CA TRP A 365 6.80 -23.98 -8.54
C TRP A 365 6.39 -25.35 -9.08
N ALA A 366 6.57 -26.42 -8.28
CA ALA A 366 6.15 -27.77 -8.64
C ALA A 366 4.63 -27.88 -8.77
N GLY A 367 3.88 -27.29 -7.84
CA GLY A 367 2.43 -27.25 -7.85
C GLY A 367 1.87 -26.49 -9.04
N ASN A 368 2.53 -25.41 -9.49
CA ASN A 368 2.15 -24.67 -10.68
C ASN A 368 2.29 -25.52 -11.95
N TRP A 369 3.35 -26.32 -12.04
CA TRP A 369 3.54 -27.25 -13.14
C TRP A 369 2.52 -28.40 -13.10
N LEU A 370 2.32 -29.01 -11.94
CA LEU A 370 1.35 -30.10 -11.74
C LEU A 370 -0.08 -29.65 -12.00
N LEU A 371 -0.45 -28.45 -11.56
CA LEU A 371 -1.81 -27.93 -11.69
C LEU A 371 -2.05 -27.18 -13.02
N ALA A 372 -1.07 -27.11 -13.92
CA ALA A 372 -1.16 -26.38 -15.17
C ALA A 372 -2.43 -26.68 -16.00
N PRO A 373 -2.90 -27.94 -16.12
CA PRO A 373 -4.13 -28.24 -16.86
C PRO A 373 -5.40 -27.62 -16.25
N TRP A 374 -5.44 -27.46 -14.93
CA TRP A 374 -6.57 -26.84 -14.23
C TRP A 374 -6.44 -25.32 -14.16
N LEU A 375 -5.21 -24.80 -14.08
CA LEU A 375 -4.92 -23.37 -14.08
C LEU A 375 -5.19 -22.71 -15.45
N GLY A 376 -4.96 -23.45 -16.54
CA GLY A 376 -5.26 -23.03 -17.91
C GLY A 376 -6.65 -23.44 -18.42
N ASN A 377 -7.53 -23.92 -17.54
CA ASN A 377 -8.85 -24.40 -17.92
C ASN A 377 -9.75 -23.25 -18.44
N SER A 378 -10.65 -23.51 -19.37
CA SER A 378 -11.60 -22.50 -19.86
C SER A 378 -12.64 -22.08 -18.82
N VAL A 379 -12.93 -22.94 -17.84
CA VAL A 379 -13.90 -22.67 -16.77
C VAL A 379 -13.23 -21.89 -15.64
N GLU A 380 -13.66 -20.65 -15.45
CA GLU A 380 -13.06 -19.73 -14.48
C GLU A 380 -13.09 -20.24 -13.03
N ALA A 381 -14.20 -20.87 -12.62
CA ALA A 381 -14.32 -21.44 -11.27
C ALA A 381 -13.25 -22.51 -11.00
N ILE A 382 -12.87 -23.30 -12.01
CA ILE A 382 -11.82 -24.31 -11.90
C ILE A 382 -10.45 -23.64 -11.75
N ARG A 383 -10.17 -22.59 -12.54
CA ARG A 383 -8.92 -21.82 -12.42
C ARG A 383 -8.76 -21.23 -11.02
N ILE A 384 -9.82 -20.61 -10.49
CA ILE A 384 -9.83 -20.02 -9.14
C ILE A 384 -9.63 -21.10 -8.08
N ALA A 385 -10.32 -22.23 -8.19
CA ALA A 385 -10.15 -23.34 -7.25
C ALA A 385 -8.74 -23.94 -7.30
N ALA A 386 -8.15 -24.07 -8.49
CA ALA A 386 -6.78 -24.54 -8.67
C ALA A 386 -5.76 -23.56 -8.06
N LEU A 387 -5.94 -22.25 -8.24
CA LEU A 387 -5.11 -21.24 -7.59
C LEU A 387 -5.26 -21.27 -6.07
N ALA A 388 -6.50 -21.38 -5.56
CA ALA A 388 -6.77 -21.49 -4.14
C ALA A 388 -6.09 -22.74 -3.55
N LEU A 389 -6.18 -23.88 -4.23
CA LEU A 389 -5.48 -25.11 -3.87
C LEU A 389 -3.95 -24.93 -3.88
N LEU A 390 -3.40 -24.31 -4.93
CA LEU A 390 -1.97 -24.05 -5.04
C LEU A 390 -1.44 -23.17 -3.90
N VAL A 391 -2.10 -22.04 -3.64
CA VAL A 391 -1.70 -21.08 -2.59
C VAL A 391 -1.89 -21.67 -1.20
N SER A 392 -3.02 -22.35 -0.95
CA SER A 392 -3.31 -23.00 0.33
C SER A 392 -2.38 -24.18 0.60
N GLY A 393 -2.10 -25.01 -0.41
CA GLY A 393 -1.16 -26.13 -0.35
C GLY A 393 0.27 -25.67 -0.13
N GLY A 394 0.72 -24.64 -0.85
CA GLY A 394 1.98 -23.96 -0.58
C GLY A 394 2.04 -23.45 0.86
N GLY A 395 1.02 -22.71 1.30
CA GLY A 395 0.91 -22.23 2.68
C GLY A 395 0.99 -23.35 3.71
N ALA A 396 0.35 -24.49 3.47
CA ALA A 396 0.45 -25.67 4.32
C ALA A 396 1.88 -26.22 4.39
N VAL A 397 2.57 -26.34 3.24
CA VAL A 397 4.00 -26.74 3.19
C VAL A 397 4.86 -25.75 3.98
N TYR A 398 4.63 -24.44 3.80
CA TYR A 398 5.35 -23.40 4.54
C TYR A 398 5.23 -23.58 6.06
N PHE A 399 3.98 -23.68 6.56
CA PHE A 399 3.74 -23.82 7.99
C PHE A 399 4.24 -25.16 8.53
N ALA A 400 4.11 -26.25 7.76
CA ALA A 400 4.68 -27.55 8.12
C ALA A 400 6.21 -27.48 8.24
N CYS A 401 6.91 -26.94 7.24
CA CYS A 401 8.36 -26.74 7.28
C CYS A 401 8.79 -25.81 8.42
N ALA A 402 8.03 -24.74 8.68
CA ALA A 402 8.33 -23.81 9.77
C ALA A 402 8.18 -24.47 11.15
N ILE A 403 7.17 -25.34 11.33
CA ILE A 403 6.97 -26.10 12.56
C ILE A 403 8.05 -27.18 12.73
N LEU A 404 8.32 -27.97 11.67
CA LEU A 404 9.29 -29.07 11.69
C LEU A 404 10.73 -28.57 11.91
N SER A 405 11.11 -27.46 11.29
CA SER A 405 12.41 -26.82 11.52
C SER A 405 12.52 -26.14 12.89
N GLY A 406 11.42 -26.01 13.63
CA GLY A 406 11.35 -25.25 14.88
C GLY A 406 11.46 -23.72 14.68
N GLY A 407 11.25 -23.24 13.45
CA GLY A 407 11.10 -21.81 13.14
C GLY A 407 9.82 -21.20 13.73
N LEU A 408 8.79 -22.03 13.91
CA LEU A 408 7.53 -21.69 14.56
C LEU A 408 7.16 -22.76 15.59
N THR A 409 6.67 -22.38 16.77
CA THR A 409 6.12 -23.36 17.72
C THR A 409 4.60 -23.29 17.74
N LEU A 410 3.94 -24.43 17.98
CA LEU A 410 2.49 -24.51 18.13
C LEU A 410 1.97 -23.63 19.28
N ALA A 411 2.80 -23.39 20.30
CA ALA A 411 2.49 -22.47 21.39
C ALA A 411 2.44 -20.99 20.94
N ASP A 412 3.30 -20.60 19.99
CA ASP A 412 3.28 -19.25 19.40
C ASP A 412 2.00 -19.04 18.57
N LEU A 413 1.59 -20.05 17.78
CA LEU A 413 0.32 -20.04 17.04
C LEU A 413 -0.89 -19.92 17.99
N ARG A 414 -0.95 -20.74 19.05
CA ARG A 414 -2.04 -20.65 20.04
C ARG A 414 -2.09 -19.29 20.74
N LYS A 415 -0.95 -18.68 21.04
CA LYS A 415 -0.90 -17.32 21.63
C LYS A 415 -1.37 -16.24 20.67
N ALA A 416 -1.10 -16.38 19.36
CA ALA A 416 -1.57 -15.45 18.34
C ALA A 416 -3.11 -15.48 18.21
N PHE A 417 -3.72 -16.68 18.20
CA PHE A 417 -5.18 -16.84 18.08
C PHE A 417 -5.96 -16.50 19.36
N ARG A 418 -5.34 -16.53 20.55
CA ARG A 418 -6.01 -16.21 21.82
C ARG A 418 -6.16 -14.72 22.12
N ARG A 419 -5.55 -13.84 21.30
CA ARG A 419 -5.55 -12.38 21.48
C ARG A 419 -6.38 -11.64 20.42
N GLY A 420 -7.07 -12.36 19.55
CA GLY A 420 -7.97 -11.82 18.51
C GLY A 420 -9.38 -11.63 19.03
#